data_AF-A0A3A1XLZ5-F1
#
_entry.id   AF-A0A3A1XLZ5-F1
#
_cell.length_a   1.000
_cell.length_b   1.000
_cell.length_c   1.000
_cell.angle_alpha   90.00
_cell.angle_beta   90.00
_cell.angle_gamma   90.00
#
_symmetry.space_group_name_H-M   'P 1'
#
loop_
_entity.id
_entity.type
_entity.pdbx_description
1 polymer ?
#
loop_
_entity_poly.entity_id
_entity_poly.type
_entity_poly.pdbx_seq_one_letter_code
_entity_poly.pdbx_strand_id
1 'polypeptide(L)'
;SHENREVVEQLVSVLAIATATKPSHRYKDCDEMFSALEACEHTEKHSQQCDTSTNVLRRKQCKNSFKPRKKRYAITALIVVVLVFIVILFNCLGLFVGNAFVNRNKQSFDGEPSSKRIEEIRKNNKSYDSYMQLAERESNSDIACRYISHAMQVQNSMIKKKYISKISFKPLQILLQIQLADQQWSANEEQCFVGLINKYEQNLRPVNKDWLNISIEIGKAYWYYFAGFSGKVSQTERLSRMRVAKVWFQEAQKYEKDANKASSQAVETNSDGISHTASNQKMLSAYIAISDAYAQLVDVSKDCASVETYKNYVNQLQQLMQIVEKDHGDVLFVDTGELVLQSIHSWLPMFLESGASKQEIQQMCDKAEYLLKQAHASNDEAVSRKKNAIDSVKKVQDEINLAFLQKK
;
A
#
# COMPACT_ATOMS: atom_id res chain seq x y z
N SER A 1 34.49 6.40 -17.54
CA SER A 1 35.78 6.80 -16.95
C SER A 1 35.97 6.04 -15.64
N HIS A 2 37.20 5.97 -15.13
CA HIS A 2 37.52 5.37 -13.82
C HIS A 2 36.71 6.02 -12.67
N GLU A 3 36.44 7.33 -12.78
CA GLU A 3 35.67 8.12 -11.80
C GLU A 3 34.21 7.66 -11.65
N ASN A 4 33.51 7.37 -12.76
CA ASN A 4 32.13 6.89 -12.68
C ASN A 4 32.02 5.53 -12.01
N ARG A 5 33.09 4.71 -12.07
CA ARG A 5 33.13 3.42 -11.40
C ARG A 5 33.32 3.59 -9.89
N GLU A 6 34.16 4.53 -9.48
CA GLU A 6 34.44 4.84 -8.07
C GLU A 6 33.21 5.42 -7.36
N VAL A 7 32.47 6.33 -8.01
CA VAL A 7 31.21 6.87 -7.47
C VAL A 7 30.15 5.78 -7.34
N VAL A 8 30.06 4.86 -8.30
CA VAL A 8 29.13 3.73 -8.23
C VAL A 8 29.52 2.77 -7.10
N GLU A 9 30.81 2.48 -6.92
CA GLU A 9 31.28 1.62 -5.82
C GLU A 9 31.02 2.26 -4.44
N GLN A 10 31.20 3.58 -4.32
CA GLN A 10 30.86 4.34 -3.10
C GLN A 10 29.35 4.34 -2.82
N LEU A 11 28.52 4.55 -3.85
CA LEU A 11 27.06 4.52 -3.71
C LEU A 11 26.56 3.12 -3.31
N VAL A 12 27.13 2.08 -3.90
CA VAL A 12 26.84 0.68 -3.55
C VAL A 12 27.25 0.39 -2.11
N SER A 13 28.38 0.93 -1.64
CA SER A 13 28.81 0.79 -0.25
C SER A 13 27.85 1.46 0.74
N VAL A 14 27.37 2.68 0.42
CA VAL A 14 26.38 3.38 1.26
C VAL A 14 25.07 2.61 1.34
N LEU A 15 24.60 2.08 0.21
CA LEU A 15 23.40 1.24 0.16
C LEU A 15 23.56 -0.08 0.89
N ALA A 16 24.74 -0.71 0.82
CA ALA A 16 25.04 -1.96 1.54
C ALA A 16 25.02 -1.75 3.07
N ILE A 17 25.51 -0.61 3.55
CA ILE A 17 25.47 -0.22 4.98
C ILE A 17 24.03 0.06 5.41
N ALA A 18 23.27 0.82 4.61
CA ALA A 18 21.87 1.13 4.91
C ALA A 18 20.97 -0.12 4.96
N THR A 19 21.31 -1.14 4.16
CA THR A 19 20.56 -2.41 4.04
C THR A 19 21.14 -3.55 4.87
N ALA A 20 22.17 -3.28 5.69
CA ALA A 20 22.84 -4.32 6.48
C ALA A 20 21.85 -5.09 7.36
N THR A 21 21.98 -6.41 7.43
CA THR A 21 21.04 -7.28 8.18
C THR A 21 21.15 -7.09 9.70
N LYS A 22 22.29 -6.61 10.20
CA LYS A 22 22.49 -6.27 11.62
C LYS A 22 22.26 -4.76 11.85
N PRO A 23 21.32 -4.36 12.73
CA PRO A 23 21.04 -2.94 13.00
C PRO A 23 22.26 -2.16 13.49
N SER A 24 23.19 -2.80 14.21
CA SER A 24 24.44 -2.19 14.68
C SER A 24 25.41 -1.80 13.56
N HIS A 25 25.17 -2.26 12.33
CA HIS A 25 25.99 -1.95 11.15
C HIS A 25 25.30 -0.98 10.19
N ARG A 26 24.10 -0.49 10.54
CA ARG A 26 23.39 0.53 9.76
C ARG A 26 23.78 1.92 10.24
N TYR A 27 23.44 2.92 9.44
CA TYR A 27 23.44 4.32 9.88
C TYR A 27 22.52 4.48 11.09
N LYS A 28 22.98 5.29 12.05
CA LYS A 28 22.28 5.57 13.30
C LYS A 28 20.95 6.29 13.08
N ASP A 29 20.92 7.15 12.06
CA ASP A 29 19.75 7.91 11.64
C ASP A 29 19.82 8.29 10.15
N CYS A 30 18.75 8.90 9.64
CA CYS A 30 18.67 9.32 8.25
C CYS A 30 19.68 10.43 7.92
N ASP A 31 20.02 11.30 8.87
CA ASP A 31 20.94 12.42 8.65
C ASP A 31 22.38 11.92 8.42
N GLU A 32 22.79 10.87 9.13
CA GLU A 32 24.07 10.20 8.92
C GLU A 32 24.14 9.52 7.54
N MET A 33 23.04 8.89 7.10
CA MET A 33 22.95 8.30 5.77
C MET A 33 22.99 9.37 4.66
N PHE A 34 22.26 10.46 4.82
CA PHE A 34 22.27 11.56 3.85
C PHE A 34 23.63 12.26 3.80
N SER A 35 24.32 12.40 4.93
CA SER A 35 25.70 12.92 4.98
C SER A 35 26.67 12.01 4.22
N ALA A 36 26.49 10.68 4.30
CA ALA A 36 27.30 9.72 3.54
C ALA A 36 27.00 9.77 2.02
N LEU A 37 25.75 10.03 1.63
CA LEU A 37 25.34 10.23 0.24
C LEU A 37 25.90 11.54 -0.33
N GLU A 38 25.87 12.63 0.43
CA GLU A 38 26.48 13.91 0.05
C GLU A 38 28.01 13.82 -0.06
N ALA A 39 28.65 13.00 0.78
CA ALA A 39 30.09 12.74 0.68
C ALA A 39 30.48 12.02 -0.62
N CYS A 40 29.58 11.22 -1.22
CA CYS A 40 29.78 10.61 -2.54
C CYS A 40 29.74 11.65 -3.69
N GLU A 41 29.23 12.87 -3.44
CA GLU A 41 29.18 13.97 -4.42
C GLU A 41 30.47 14.81 -4.43
N HIS A 42 31.21 14.85 -3.32
CA HIS A 42 32.42 15.68 -3.19
C HIS A 42 33.69 15.09 -3.81
N THR A 43 33.67 13.83 -4.23
CA THR A 43 34.75 13.19 -5.02
C THR A 43 34.86 13.73 -6.45
N GLU A 44 33.83 14.39 -6.99
CA GLU A 44 33.90 15.08 -8.30
C GLU A 44 34.86 16.29 -8.32
N LYS A 45 35.28 16.81 -7.15
CA LYS A 45 36.08 18.05 -7.09
C LYS A 45 37.59 17.86 -6.92
N HIS A 46 38.11 16.64 -6.84
CA HIS A 46 39.53 16.43 -6.52
C HIS A 46 40.42 15.84 -7.64
N SER A 47 39.92 15.59 -8.86
CA SER A 47 40.77 15.06 -9.94
C SER A 47 41.35 16.10 -10.93
N GLN A 48 41.12 17.41 -10.71
CA GLN A 48 41.74 18.46 -11.53
C GLN A 48 42.37 19.58 -10.69
N GLN A 49 43.40 19.25 -9.91
CA GLN A 49 44.55 20.14 -9.71
C GLN A 49 45.63 19.40 -8.92
N CYS A 50 46.56 18.78 -9.64
CA CYS A 50 47.91 18.58 -9.13
C CYS A 50 48.84 19.15 -10.18
N ASP A 51 49.15 20.43 -10.06
CA ASP A 51 50.51 20.91 -10.26
C ASP A 51 50.69 22.32 -9.69
N THR A 52 51.80 22.46 -8.97
CA THR A 52 52.47 23.66 -8.46
C THR A 52 51.92 24.41 -7.23
N SER A 53 52.45 23.99 -6.08
CA SER A 53 53.33 24.77 -5.19
C SER A 53 52.86 26.10 -4.55
N THR A 54 52.76 26.01 -3.21
CA THR A 54 53.23 26.97 -2.19
C THR A 54 52.57 28.36 -1.99
N ASN A 55 52.17 28.53 -0.71
CA ASN A 55 52.35 29.70 0.16
C ASN A 55 51.19 30.71 0.37
N VAL A 56 50.75 30.72 1.65
CA VAL A 56 50.68 31.88 2.56
C VAL A 56 49.40 32.75 2.59
N LEU A 57 48.71 32.65 3.74
CA LEU A 57 48.03 33.67 4.58
C LEU A 57 47.03 34.70 4.01
N ARG A 58 45.97 34.87 4.84
CA ARG A 58 45.27 36.11 5.27
C ARG A 58 43.98 36.58 4.56
N ARG A 59 42.92 36.55 5.39
CA ARG A 59 41.89 37.60 5.68
C ARG A 59 41.11 38.30 4.54
N LYS A 60 39.79 38.21 4.75
CA LYS A 60 38.70 39.22 4.62
C LYS A 60 38.05 39.49 3.24
N GLN A 61 36.71 39.53 3.35
CA GLN A 61 35.73 40.46 2.78
C GLN A 61 34.79 39.99 1.66
N CYS A 62 33.50 40.08 2.01
CA CYS A 62 32.26 40.14 1.23
C CYS A 62 32.35 40.54 -0.25
N LYS A 63 31.52 39.89 -1.09
CA LYS A 63 30.57 40.57 -1.99
C LYS A 63 29.55 39.58 -2.60
N ASN A 64 28.28 39.99 -2.56
CA ASN A 64 27.17 39.40 -3.30
C ASN A 64 27.37 39.57 -4.81
N SER A 65 27.02 38.55 -5.60
CA SER A 65 26.55 38.74 -6.98
C SER A 65 25.59 37.63 -7.41
N PHE A 66 24.44 38.05 -7.93
CA PHE A 66 23.34 37.23 -8.45
C PHE A 66 23.70 36.57 -9.81
N LYS A 67 23.53 35.23 -9.87
CA LYS A 67 23.04 34.36 -10.99
C LYS A 67 23.81 34.32 -12.34
N PRO A 68 23.86 33.15 -13.03
CA PRO A 68 22.70 32.69 -13.81
C PRO A 68 22.25 31.24 -13.56
N ARG A 69 20.92 31.10 -13.57
CA ARG A 69 20.10 29.88 -13.61
C ARG A 69 20.43 29.05 -14.87
N LYS A 70 21.28 28.02 -14.77
CA LYS A 70 21.30 26.90 -15.76
C LYS A 70 21.55 25.51 -15.16
N LYS A 71 22.16 25.40 -13.97
CA LYS A 71 22.49 24.09 -13.36
C LYS A 71 21.37 23.37 -12.61
N ARG A 72 20.21 24.01 -12.37
CA ARG A 72 19.09 23.37 -11.65
C ARG A 72 18.30 22.36 -12.50
N TYR A 73 18.40 22.41 -13.83
CA TYR A 73 17.69 21.49 -14.72
C TYR A 73 18.35 20.13 -14.84
N ALA A 74 19.67 20.03 -14.68
CA ALA A 74 20.37 18.73 -14.67
C ALA A 74 20.07 17.92 -13.40
N ILE A 75 19.97 18.60 -12.26
CA ILE A 75 19.65 18.02 -10.95
C ILE A 75 18.21 17.50 -10.92
N THR A 76 17.24 18.25 -11.47
CA THR A 76 15.85 17.77 -11.60
C THR A 76 15.76 16.63 -12.61
N ALA A 77 16.50 16.68 -13.72
CA ALA A 77 16.48 15.60 -14.71
C ALA A 77 17.04 14.29 -14.16
N LEU A 78 18.11 14.30 -13.37
CA LEU A 78 18.70 13.08 -12.81
C LEU A 78 17.81 12.45 -11.73
N ILE A 79 17.22 13.27 -10.85
CA ILE A 79 16.27 12.82 -9.82
C ILE A 79 14.99 12.29 -10.48
N VAL A 80 14.51 12.93 -11.55
CA VAL A 80 13.37 12.43 -12.33
C VAL A 80 13.74 11.12 -13.03
N VAL A 81 14.94 10.95 -13.57
CA VAL A 81 15.36 9.68 -14.19
C VAL A 81 15.46 8.56 -13.16
N VAL A 82 15.97 8.82 -11.95
CA VAL A 82 16.02 7.82 -10.87
C VAL A 82 14.62 7.49 -10.36
N LEU A 83 13.75 8.48 -10.18
CA LEU A 83 12.34 8.26 -9.80
C LEU A 83 11.56 7.54 -10.90
N VAL A 84 11.82 7.84 -12.17
CA VAL A 84 11.25 7.11 -13.32
C VAL A 84 11.80 5.69 -13.38
N PHE A 85 13.07 5.45 -13.07
CA PHE A 85 13.62 4.09 -12.95
C PHE A 85 13.00 3.32 -11.77
N ILE A 86 12.75 3.97 -10.64
CA ILE A 86 12.06 3.37 -9.49
C ILE A 86 10.61 3.06 -9.87
N VAL A 87 9.89 3.99 -10.51
CA VAL A 87 8.51 3.78 -10.98
C VAL A 87 8.45 2.73 -12.09
N ILE A 88 9.43 2.65 -12.98
CA ILE A 88 9.55 1.60 -14.01
C ILE A 88 9.89 0.26 -13.35
N LEU A 89 10.76 0.20 -12.34
CA LEU A 89 11.03 -1.05 -11.62
C LEU A 89 9.78 -1.52 -10.86
N PHE A 90 9.01 -0.60 -10.26
CA PHE A 90 7.75 -0.92 -9.57
C PHE A 90 6.57 -1.24 -10.53
N ASN A 91 6.54 -0.69 -11.75
CA ASN A 91 5.52 -1.02 -12.76
C ASN A 91 5.92 -2.22 -13.65
N CYS A 92 7.22 -2.47 -13.86
CA CYS A 92 7.71 -3.58 -14.68
C CYS A 92 7.93 -4.88 -13.91
N LEU A 93 7.84 -4.87 -12.58
CA LEU A 93 7.60 -6.09 -11.80
C LEU A 93 6.22 -6.73 -12.13
N GLY A 94 5.31 -5.99 -12.77
CA GLY A 94 4.08 -6.51 -13.37
C GLY A 94 4.16 -6.87 -14.87
N LEU A 95 5.32 -6.70 -15.53
CA LEU A 95 5.44 -6.86 -17.00
C LEU A 95 6.54 -7.82 -17.50
N PHE A 96 7.16 -8.63 -16.64
CA PHE A 96 7.80 -9.87 -17.10
C PHE A 96 6.79 -11.02 -17.20
N VAL A 97 5.73 -10.78 -17.96
CA VAL A 97 4.92 -11.84 -18.58
C VAL A 97 5.54 -12.08 -19.96
N GLY A 98 6.40 -13.08 -20.04
CA GLY A 98 7.14 -13.42 -21.26
C GLY A 98 7.54 -14.88 -21.29
N ASN A 99 6.61 -15.72 -21.75
CA ASN A 99 6.80 -17.01 -22.43
C ASN A 99 8.02 -17.86 -22.00
N ALA A 100 7.88 -18.61 -20.90
CA ALA A 100 8.56 -19.89 -20.80
C ALA A 100 7.80 -20.92 -21.65
N PHE A 101 8.32 -21.16 -22.84
CA PHE A 101 7.88 -22.16 -23.82
C PHE A 101 7.60 -23.50 -23.13
N VAL A 102 6.33 -23.92 -23.11
CA VAL A 102 5.92 -25.24 -22.63
C VAL A 102 6.42 -26.27 -23.61
N ASN A 103 7.49 -26.99 -23.25
CA ASN A 103 7.86 -28.20 -23.94
C ASN A 103 6.79 -29.27 -23.63
N ARG A 104 5.82 -29.45 -24.55
CA ARG A 104 4.84 -30.53 -24.51
C ARG A 104 5.56 -31.85 -24.76
N ASN A 105 6.17 -32.42 -23.73
CA ASN A 105 6.35 -33.86 -23.68
C ASN A 105 4.98 -34.48 -23.39
N LYS A 106 4.33 -35.00 -24.44
CA LYS A 106 3.30 -36.04 -24.30
C LYS A 106 3.98 -37.26 -23.69
N GLN A 107 4.03 -37.32 -22.37
CA GLN A 107 4.22 -38.59 -21.68
C GLN A 107 2.88 -39.32 -21.69
N SER A 108 2.87 -40.46 -22.39
CA SER A 108 1.82 -41.45 -22.35
C SER A 108 1.58 -41.87 -20.89
N PHE A 109 0.34 -41.77 -20.44
CA PHE A 109 -0.08 -42.24 -19.13
C PHE A 109 -0.29 -43.75 -19.20
N ASP A 110 0.71 -44.51 -18.75
CA ASP A 110 0.45 -45.84 -18.17
C ASP A 110 -0.24 -45.60 -16.83
N GLY A 111 -1.44 -46.16 -16.66
CA GLY A 111 -2.26 -45.97 -15.46
C GLY A 111 -1.55 -46.52 -14.22
N GLU A 112 -1.20 -45.63 -13.29
CA GLU A 112 -0.63 -46.01 -12.01
C GLU A 112 -1.64 -46.89 -11.22
N PRO A 113 -1.22 -48.01 -10.61
CA PRO A 113 -2.13 -48.92 -9.89
C PRO A 113 -2.92 -48.17 -8.81
N SER A 114 -4.24 -48.41 -8.74
CA SER A 114 -5.14 -47.63 -7.86
C SER A 114 -4.73 -47.65 -6.38
N SER A 115 -4.11 -48.73 -5.90
CA SER A 115 -3.61 -48.85 -4.53
C SER A 115 -2.44 -47.91 -4.23
N LYS A 116 -1.50 -47.74 -5.17
CA LYS A 116 -0.36 -46.80 -5.02
C LYS A 116 -0.84 -45.36 -5.02
N ARG A 117 -1.80 -45.04 -5.90
CA ARG A 117 -2.43 -43.71 -5.95
C ARG A 117 -3.13 -43.36 -4.63
N ILE A 118 -3.91 -44.29 -4.07
CA ILE A 118 -4.61 -44.08 -2.78
C ILE A 118 -3.61 -43.86 -1.64
N GLU A 119 -2.53 -44.64 -1.59
CA GLU A 119 -1.51 -44.48 -0.55
C GLU A 119 -0.79 -43.12 -0.67
N GLU A 120 -0.48 -42.68 -1.89
CA GLU A 120 0.15 -41.37 -2.09
C GLU A 120 -0.78 -40.22 -1.69
N ILE A 121 -2.07 -40.29 -2.03
CA ILE A 121 -3.08 -39.30 -1.58
C ILE A 121 -3.12 -39.25 -0.06
N ARG A 122 -3.16 -40.41 0.61
CA ARG A 122 -3.17 -40.50 2.08
C ARG A 122 -1.92 -39.87 2.69
N LYS A 123 -0.75 -40.14 2.13
CA LYS A 123 0.52 -39.57 2.59
C LYS A 123 0.53 -38.05 2.42
N ASN A 124 0.12 -37.53 1.27
CA ASN A 124 0.07 -36.09 1.01
C ASN A 124 -0.91 -35.37 1.94
N ASN A 125 -2.09 -35.96 2.19
CA ASN A 125 -3.05 -35.41 3.14
C ASN A 125 -2.46 -35.33 4.55
N LYS A 126 -1.81 -36.40 5.03
CA LYS A 126 -1.12 -36.39 6.34
C LYS A 126 -0.03 -35.31 6.41
N SER A 127 0.77 -35.16 5.36
CA SER A 127 1.80 -34.12 5.31
C SER A 127 1.20 -32.72 5.31
N TYR A 128 0.15 -32.48 4.52
CA TYR A 128 -0.58 -31.21 4.52
C TYR A 128 -1.13 -30.89 5.91
N ASP A 129 -1.88 -31.81 6.52
CA ASP A 129 -2.47 -31.62 7.85
C ASP A 129 -1.40 -31.37 8.92
N SER A 130 -0.27 -32.09 8.85
CA SER A 130 0.85 -31.89 9.76
C SER A 130 1.44 -30.47 9.65
N TYR A 131 1.65 -29.96 8.43
CA TYR A 131 2.17 -28.59 8.26
C TYR A 131 1.17 -27.54 8.71
N MET A 132 -0.13 -27.76 8.47
CA MET A 132 -1.18 -26.86 8.94
C MET A 132 -1.24 -26.80 10.46
N GLN A 133 -1.18 -27.94 11.15
CA GLN A 133 -1.16 -27.99 12.62
C GLN A 133 0.10 -27.35 13.22
N LEU A 134 1.26 -27.50 12.57
CA LEU A 134 2.49 -26.86 13.01
C LEU A 134 2.41 -25.33 12.86
N ALA A 135 1.85 -24.86 11.74
CA ALA A 135 1.63 -23.43 11.52
C ALA A 135 0.65 -22.83 12.54
N GLU A 136 -0.49 -23.48 12.80
CA GLU A 136 -1.51 -22.99 13.76
C GLU A 136 -1.00 -22.86 15.20
N ARG A 137 0.08 -23.58 15.56
CA ARG A 137 0.70 -23.53 16.89
C ARG A 137 1.89 -22.59 16.98
N GLU A 138 2.31 -22.04 15.85
CA GLU A 138 3.51 -21.23 15.76
C GLU A 138 3.17 -19.75 15.96
N SER A 139 3.88 -19.10 16.87
CA SER A 139 3.75 -17.65 17.10
C SER A 139 4.77 -16.84 16.30
N ASN A 140 5.85 -17.48 15.83
CA ASN A 140 6.83 -16.83 14.97
C ASN A 140 6.37 -16.85 13.50
N SER A 141 6.11 -15.67 12.94
CA SER A 141 5.57 -15.53 11.58
C SER A 141 6.49 -16.08 10.48
N ASP A 142 7.82 -16.00 10.64
CA ASP A 142 8.78 -16.58 9.68
C ASP A 142 8.71 -18.11 9.67
N ILE A 143 8.57 -18.73 10.84
CA ILE A 143 8.44 -20.20 10.95
C ILE A 143 7.07 -20.64 10.43
N ALA A 144 6.00 -19.92 10.78
CA ALA A 144 4.66 -20.16 10.26
C ALA A 144 4.63 -20.07 8.73
N CYS A 145 5.26 -19.04 8.16
CA CYS A 145 5.44 -18.86 6.72
C CYS A 145 6.07 -20.10 6.04
N ARG A 146 7.09 -20.71 6.66
CA ARG A 146 7.72 -21.93 6.13
C ARG A 146 6.77 -23.12 6.13
N TYR A 147 6.05 -23.35 7.22
CA TYR A 147 5.06 -24.43 7.29
C TYR A 147 3.92 -24.23 6.28
N ILE A 148 3.40 -23.01 6.16
CA ILE A 148 2.37 -22.68 5.16
C ILE A 148 2.90 -22.84 3.73
N SER A 149 4.15 -22.43 3.46
CA SER A 149 4.80 -22.66 2.17
C SER A 149 4.85 -24.14 1.82
N HIS A 150 5.20 -25.01 2.77
CA HIS A 150 5.18 -26.46 2.56
C HIS A 150 3.77 -27.01 2.36
N ALA A 151 2.78 -26.57 3.13
CA ALA A 151 1.38 -26.97 2.93
C ALA A 151 0.89 -26.61 1.51
N MET A 152 1.19 -25.40 1.04
CA MET A 152 0.85 -24.96 -0.33
C MET A 152 1.60 -25.76 -1.40
N GLN A 153 2.86 -26.14 -1.16
CA GLN A 153 3.62 -27.02 -2.07
C GLN A 153 2.97 -28.39 -2.21
N VAL A 154 2.52 -28.98 -1.09
CA VAL A 154 1.83 -30.27 -1.08
C VAL A 154 0.50 -30.18 -1.85
N GLN A 155 -0.29 -29.12 -1.67
CA GLN A 155 -1.51 -28.93 -2.47
C GLN A 155 -1.21 -28.80 -3.96
N ASN A 156 -0.20 -28.03 -4.32
CA ASN A 156 0.18 -27.83 -5.73
C ASN A 156 0.65 -29.15 -6.38
N SER A 157 1.36 -30.01 -5.66
CA SER A 157 1.74 -31.33 -6.17
C SER A 157 0.51 -32.22 -6.39
N MET A 158 -0.47 -32.17 -5.47
CA MET A 158 -1.75 -32.87 -5.61
C MET A 158 -2.59 -32.37 -6.79
N ILE A 159 -2.58 -31.06 -7.09
CA ILE A 159 -3.23 -30.51 -8.30
C ILE A 159 -2.57 -31.05 -9.57
N LYS A 160 -1.24 -30.99 -9.66
CA LYS A 160 -0.49 -31.48 -10.84
C LYS A 160 -0.75 -32.95 -11.13
N LYS A 161 -0.93 -33.76 -10.07
CA LYS A 161 -1.29 -35.19 -10.17
C LYS A 161 -2.79 -35.45 -10.31
N LYS A 162 -3.63 -34.41 -10.36
CA LYS A 162 -5.10 -34.50 -10.44
C LYS A 162 -5.71 -35.30 -9.27
N TYR A 163 -5.12 -35.19 -8.08
CA TYR A 163 -5.66 -35.75 -6.85
C TYR A 163 -6.70 -34.83 -6.22
N ILE A 164 -6.50 -33.51 -6.38
CA ILE A 164 -7.47 -32.47 -6.05
C ILE A 164 -7.69 -31.57 -7.26
N SER A 165 -8.84 -30.91 -7.32
CA SER A 165 -9.22 -30.05 -8.44
C SER A 165 -8.89 -28.57 -8.22
N LYS A 166 -8.75 -28.14 -6.96
CA LYS A 166 -8.56 -26.74 -6.56
C LYS A 166 -7.64 -26.64 -5.35
N ILE A 167 -6.94 -25.52 -5.22
CA ILE A 167 -6.14 -25.21 -4.04
C ILE A 167 -7.04 -24.61 -2.96
N SER A 168 -6.81 -24.96 -1.70
CA SER A 168 -7.45 -24.32 -0.55
C SER A 168 -6.75 -23.01 -0.20
N PHE A 169 -7.54 -21.99 0.14
CA PHE A 169 -7.05 -20.71 0.67
C PHE A 169 -6.78 -20.74 2.17
N LYS A 170 -7.20 -21.79 2.89
CA LYS A 170 -7.00 -21.93 4.33
C LYS A 170 -5.55 -21.66 4.79
N PRO A 171 -4.50 -22.15 4.10
CA PRO A 171 -3.13 -21.85 4.50
C PRO A 171 -2.79 -20.35 4.47
N LEU A 172 -3.27 -19.63 3.45
CA LEU A 172 -3.05 -18.19 3.34
C LEU A 172 -3.85 -17.44 4.42
N GLN A 173 -5.10 -17.83 4.66
CA GLN A 173 -5.92 -17.22 5.71
C GLN A 173 -5.26 -17.35 7.10
N ILE A 174 -4.73 -18.53 7.42
CA ILE A 174 -4.03 -18.77 8.69
C ILE A 174 -2.73 -17.96 8.75
N LEU A 175 -1.95 -17.93 7.68
CA LEU A 175 -0.72 -17.13 7.66
C LEU A 175 -1.01 -15.67 7.94
N LEU A 176 -2.01 -15.10 7.26
CA LEU A 176 -2.39 -13.70 7.45
C LEU A 176 -2.87 -13.46 8.89
N GLN A 177 -3.68 -14.36 9.46
CA GLN A 177 -4.11 -14.24 10.86
C GLN A 177 -2.93 -14.23 11.84
N ILE A 178 -1.94 -15.11 11.65
CA ILE A 178 -0.74 -15.17 12.48
C ILE A 178 0.08 -13.88 12.34
N GLN A 179 0.31 -13.43 11.09
CA GLN A 179 1.08 -12.22 10.78
C GLN A 179 0.39 -10.91 11.22
N LEU A 180 -0.91 -10.93 11.47
CA LEU A 180 -1.67 -9.77 11.94
C LEU A 180 -1.97 -9.83 13.44
N ALA A 181 -1.50 -10.86 14.15
CA ALA A 181 -1.84 -11.08 15.56
C ALA A 181 -1.33 -9.97 16.48
N ASP A 182 -0.18 -9.36 16.15
CA ASP A 182 0.41 -8.22 16.86
C ASP A 182 -0.05 -6.86 16.30
N GLN A 183 -0.99 -6.87 15.34
CA GLN A 183 -1.51 -5.69 14.64
C GLN A 183 -0.44 -4.91 13.86
N GLN A 184 0.70 -5.52 13.53
CA GLN A 184 1.73 -4.90 12.69
C GLN A 184 2.21 -5.88 11.63
N TRP A 185 1.92 -5.57 10.37
CA TRP A 185 2.36 -6.38 9.24
C TRP A 185 3.66 -5.85 8.67
N SER A 186 4.77 -6.50 8.99
CA SER A 186 6.10 -6.08 8.58
C SER A 186 6.37 -6.32 7.09
N ALA A 187 7.40 -5.66 6.55
CA ALA A 187 7.85 -5.89 5.18
C ALA A 187 8.27 -7.34 4.90
N ASN A 188 8.85 -8.04 5.88
CA ASN A 188 9.23 -9.45 5.71
C ASN A 188 8.00 -10.36 5.62
N GLU A 189 7.00 -10.09 6.45
CA GLU A 189 5.74 -10.85 6.46
C GLU A 189 4.96 -10.64 5.17
N GLU A 190 4.87 -9.39 4.72
CA GLU A 190 4.28 -9.02 3.43
C GLU A 190 5.00 -9.74 2.28
N GLN A 191 6.33 -9.69 2.26
CA GLN A 191 7.11 -10.33 1.20
C GLN A 191 6.89 -11.85 1.17
N CYS A 192 6.87 -12.51 2.34
CA CYS A 192 6.53 -13.93 2.41
C CYS A 192 5.13 -14.18 1.84
N PHE A 193 4.13 -13.45 2.34
CA PHE A 193 2.73 -13.68 2.02
C PHE A 193 2.44 -13.46 0.53
N VAL A 194 2.85 -12.30 0.01
CA VAL A 194 2.71 -11.94 -1.41
C VAL A 194 3.54 -12.87 -2.29
N GLY A 195 4.71 -13.32 -1.82
CA GLY A 195 5.50 -14.35 -2.49
C GLY A 195 4.74 -15.66 -2.69
N LEU A 196 3.94 -16.09 -1.71
CA LEU A 196 3.08 -17.27 -1.83
C LEU A 196 1.91 -17.03 -2.79
N ILE A 197 1.27 -15.86 -2.73
CA ILE A 197 0.20 -15.48 -3.68
C ILE A 197 0.72 -15.55 -5.11
N ASN A 198 1.84 -14.89 -5.40
CA ASN A 198 2.42 -14.84 -6.74
C ASN A 198 2.85 -16.22 -7.23
N LYS A 199 3.42 -17.05 -6.35
CA LYS A 199 3.88 -18.40 -6.69
C LYS A 199 2.72 -19.33 -7.10
N TYR A 200 1.54 -19.15 -6.53
CA TYR A 200 0.38 -20.02 -6.75
C TYR A 200 -0.81 -19.34 -7.44
N GLU A 201 -0.61 -18.13 -7.96
CA GLU A 201 -1.64 -17.25 -8.51
C GLU A 201 -2.54 -17.95 -9.53
N GLN A 202 -1.96 -18.70 -10.46
CA GLN A 202 -2.69 -19.42 -11.52
C GLN A 202 -3.70 -20.43 -10.96
N ASN A 203 -3.41 -21.02 -9.79
CA ASN A 203 -4.31 -21.97 -9.13
C ASN A 203 -5.28 -21.28 -8.16
N LEU A 204 -4.93 -20.09 -7.67
CA LEU A 204 -5.73 -19.30 -6.72
C LEU A 204 -6.84 -18.51 -7.44
N ARG A 205 -6.51 -17.80 -8.53
CA ARG A 205 -7.45 -16.93 -9.27
C ARG A 205 -8.75 -17.60 -9.75
N PRO A 206 -8.77 -18.88 -10.19
CA PRO A 206 -10.01 -19.54 -10.65
C PRO A 206 -11.05 -19.80 -9.55
N VAL A 207 -10.75 -19.47 -8.28
CA VAL A 207 -11.65 -19.68 -7.14
C VAL A 207 -12.32 -18.35 -6.75
N ASN A 208 -13.49 -18.08 -7.32
CA ASN A 208 -14.12 -16.77 -7.33
C ASN A 208 -14.44 -16.19 -5.91
N LYS A 209 -15.09 -16.96 -5.03
CA LYS A 209 -15.46 -16.48 -3.68
C LYS A 209 -14.27 -16.35 -2.73
N ASP A 210 -13.34 -17.30 -2.77
CA ASP A 210 -12.18 -17.28 -1.87
C ASP A 210 -11.16 -16.20 -2.30
N TRP A 211 -11.00 -16.00 -3.61
CA TRP A 211 -10.18 -14.90 -4.14
C TRP A 211 -10.75 -13.53 -3.77
N LEU A 212 -12.08 -13.36 -3.87
CA LEU A 212 -12.78 -12.16 -3.38
C LEU A 212 -12.45 -11.90 -1.91
N ASN A 213 -12.65 -12.90 -1.05
CA ASN A 213 -12.45 -12.77 0.39
C ASN A 213 -10.99 -12.45 0.74
N ILE A 214 -10.02 -13.19 0.18
CA ILE A 214 -8.61 -12.93 0.49
C ILE A 214 -8.19 -11.56 -0.04
N SER A 215 -8.72 -11.10 -1.17
CA SER A 215 -8.41 -9.77 -1.72
C SER A 215 -8.90 -8.67 -0.78
N ILE A 216 -10.08 -8.83 -0.18
CA ILE A 216 -10.59 -7.93 0.87
C ILE A 216 -9.65 -7.92 2.07
N GLU A 217 -9.25 -9.09 2.56
CA GLU A 217 -8.39 -9.19 3.74
C GLU A 217 -6.97 -8.66 3.50
N ILE A 218 -6.40 -8.87 2.32
CA ILE A 218 -5.12 -8.26 1.92
C ILE A 218 -5.26 -6.73 1.84
N GLY A 219 -6.35 -6.23 1.25
CA GLY A 219 -6.63 -4.80 1.19
C GLY A 219 -6.68 -4.17 2.60
N LYS A 220 -7.39 -4.81 3.53
CA LYS A 220 -7.43 -4.39 4.94
C LYS A 220 -6.07 -4.49 5.62
N ALA A 221 -5.28 -5.54 5.33
CA ALA A 221 -3.94 -5.72 5.87
C ALA A 221 -3.01 -4.55 5.50
N TYR A 222 -3.01 -4.15 4.22
CA TYR A 222 -2.29 -2.94 3.81
C TYR A 222 -2.85 -1.69 4.45
N TRP A 223 -4.18 -1.55 4.52
CA TRP A 223 -4.83 -0.34 5.04
C TRP A 223 -4.51 -0.08 6.51
N TYR A 224 -4.62 -1.10 7.36
CA TYR A 224 -4.56 -0.94 8.82
C TYR A 224 -3.24 -1.38 9.44
N TYR A 225 -2.58 -2.39 8.90
CA TYR A 225 -1.52 -3.09 9.64
C TYR A 225 -0.13 -2.97 9.01
N PHE A 226 -0.01 -2.72 7.71
CA PHE A 226 1.29 -2.75 7.02
C PHE A 226 2.29 -1.72 7.53
N ALA A 227 3.23 -2.08 8.40
CA ALA A 227 4.17 -1.17 9.05
C ALA A 227 5.37 -0.74 8.19
N GLY A 228 5.50 -1.26 6.96
CA GLY A 228 6.62 -0.95 6.06
C GLY A 228 7.99 -1.36 6.62
N PHE A 229 9.06 -0.67 6.18
CA PHE A 229 10.43 -0.93 6.62
C PHE A 229 10.82 -0.15 7.89
N SER A 230 10.13 0.95 8.18
CA SER A 230 10.46 1.88 9.27
C SER A 230 9.82 1.50 10.60
N GLY A 231 8.82 0.62 10.60
CA GLY A 231 8.05 0.23 11.79
C GLY A 231 7.19 1.37 12.35
N LYS A 232 7.15 2.53 11.69
CA LYS A 232 6.34 3.69 12.05
C LYS A 232 5.40 4.02 10.90
N VAL A 233 4.23 4.55 11.22
CA VAL A 233 3.24 4.98 10.22
C VAL A 233 3.31 6.49 10.09
N SER A 234 4.16 7.01 9.21
CA SER A 234 4.06 8.40 8.77
C SER A 234 2.80 8.62 7.90
N GLN A 235 2.34 9.87 7.79
CA GLN A 235 1.21 10.21 6.92
C GLN A 235 1.47 9.86 5.45
N THR A 236 2.72 9.98 4.99
CA THR A 236 3.17 9.57 3.65
C THR A 236 3.13 8.05 3.44
N GLU A 237 3.45 7.27 4.47
CA GLU A 237 3.32 5.81 4.43
C GLU A 237 1.85 5.38 4.42
N ARG A 238 0.96 6.11 5.11
CA ARG A 238 -0.48 5.86 5.10
C ARG A 238 -1.09 6.01 3.70
N LEU A 239 -0.74 7.07 2.98
CA LEU A 239 -1.19 7.26 1.59
C LEU A 239 -0.71 6.12 0.67
N SER A 240 0.54 5.70 0.86
CA SER A 240 1.12 4.60 0.09
C SER A 240 0.39 3.27 0.37
N ARG A 241 0.07 2.99 1.64
CA ARG A 241 -0.77 1.86 2.06
C ARG A 241 -2.14 1.87 1.40
N MET A 242 -2.84 3.00 1.47
CA MET A 242 -4.18 3.15 0.88
C MET A 242 -4.17 2.94 -0.63
N ARG A 243 -3.09 3.34 -1.33
CA ARG A 243 -2.94 3.09 -2.76
C ARG A 243 -2.77 1.60 -3.07
N VAL A 244 -1.94 0.88 -2.31
CA VAL A 244 -1.76 -0.56 -2.49
C VAL A 244 -3.05 -1.32 -2.13
N ALA A 245 -3.67 -0.98 -1.00
CA ALA A 245 -4.95 -1.54 -0.55
C ALA A 245 -6.05 -1.35 -1.60
N LYS A 246 -6.13 -0.16 -2.23
CA LYS A 246 -7.10 0.12 -3.30
C LYS A 246 -7.00 -0.87 -4.45
N VAL A 247 -5.80 -1.28 -4.86
CA VAL A 247 -5.64 -2.27 -5.94
C VAL A 247 -6.33 -3.60 -5.57
N TRP A 248 -6.17 -4.04 -4.32
CA TRP A 248 -6.81 -5.24 -3.81
C TRP A 248 -8.33 -5.11 -3.66
N PHE A 249 -8.82 -3.95 -3.22
CA PHE A 249 -10.27 -3.68 -3.18
C PHE A 249 -10.89 -3.60 -4.58
N GLN A 250 -10.17 -3.05 -5.56
CA GLN A 250 -10.61 -3.07 -6.96
C GLN A 250 -10.62 -4.48 -7.53
N GLU A 251 -9.63 -5.31 -7.19
CA GLU A 251 -9.61 -6.72 -7.59
C GLU A 251 -10.80 -7.48 -6.99
N ALA A 252 -11.07 -7.31 -5.69
CA ALA A 252 -12.26 -7.84 -5.04
C ALA A 252 -13.55 -7.40 -5.77
N GLN A 253 -13.69 -6.11 -6.08
CA GLN A 253 -14.88 -5.58 -6.75
C GLN A 253 -15.11 -6.17 -8.15
N LYS A 254 -14.05 -6.49 -8.90
CA LYS A 254 -14.19 -7.16 -10.22
C LYS A 254 -14.82 -8.55 -10.06
N TYR A 255 -14.28 -9.34 -9.13
CA TYR A 255 -14.74 -10.71 -8.90
C TYR A 255 -16.16 -10.76 -8.34
N GLU A 256 -16.54 -9.80 -7.50
CA GLU A 256 -17.93 -9.65 -7.04
C GLU A 256 -18.90 -9.38 -8.19
N LYS A 257 -18.54 -8.47 -9.11
CA LYS A 257 -19.37 -8.19 -10.31
C LYS A 257 -19.51 -9.43 -11.20
N ASP A 258 -18.44 -10.20 -11.37
CA ASP A 258 -18.45 -11.41 -12.20
C ASP A 258 -19.25 -12.55 -11.54
N ALA A 259 -19.16 -12.70 -10.21
CA ALA A 259 -19.99 -13.62 -9.44
C ALA A 259 -21.49 -13.29 -9.57
N ASN A 260 -21.84 -11.99 -9.49
CA ASN A 260 -23.22 -11.52 -9.61
C ASN A 260 -23.78 -11.65 -11.04
N LYS A 261 -22.95 -11.47 -12.08
CA LYS A 261 -23.37 -11.72 -13.47
C LYS A 261 -23.64 -13.19 -13.74
N ALA A 262 -22.78 -14.08 -13.22
CA ALA A 262 -22.96 -15.52 -13.35
C ALA A 262 -24.20 -16.03 -12.60
N SER A 263 -24.52 -15.46 -11.43
CA SER A 263 -25.75 -15.81 -10.69
C SER A 263 -27.01 -15.22 -11.33
N SER A 264 -26.95 -14.01 -11.89
CA SER A 264 -28.10 -13.41 -12.59
C SER A 264 -28.50 -14.14 -13.88
N GLN A 265 -27.60 -14.96 -14.44
CA GLN A 265 -27.86 -15.83 -15.59
C GLN A 265 -28.38 -17.22 -15.20
N ALA A 266 -28.32 -17.59 -13.92
CA ALA A 266 -28.85 -18.82 -13.36
C ALA A 266 -30.06 -18.49 -12.46
N VAL A 267 -31.25 -18.53 -13.06
CA VAL A 267 -32.60 -18.33 -12.49
C VAL A 267 -32.74 -18.30 -10.96
N GLU A 268 -33.36 -17.21 -10.49
CA GLU A 268 -34.21 -17.04 -9.31
C GLU A 268 -34.43 -18.28 -8.43
N THR A 269 -33.54 -18.52 -7.47
CA THR A 269 -33.89 -19.12 -6.18
C THR A 269 -32.76 -18.78 -5.20
N ASN A 270 -33.11 -18.35 -3.98
CA ASN A 270 -32.25 -18.06 -2.82
C ASN A 270 -31.99 -16.56 -2.55
N SER A 271 -32.87 -15.97 -1.75
CA SER A 271 -32.84 -14.59 -1.22
C SER A 271 -31.71 -14.29 -0.22
N ASP A 272 -31.01 -15.30 0.30
CA ASP A 272 -30.05 -15.11 1.39
C ASP A 272 -28.64 -14.70 0.93
N GLY A 273 -28.32 -14.89 -0.36
CA GLY A 273 -27.02 -14.52 -0.95
C GLY A 273 -26.86 -13.04 -1.30
N ILE A 274 -27.98 -12.32 -1.49
CA ILE A 274 -28.01 -10.95 -2.04
C ILE A 274 -27.54 -9.92 -1.00
N SER A 275 -27.81 -10.18 0.28
CA SER A 275 -27.49 -9.24 1.39
C SER A 275 -25.98 -9.09 1.60
N HIS A 276 -25.23 -10.20 1.60
CA HIS A 276 -23.78 -10.18 1.81
C HIS A 276 -23.01 -9.57 0.63
N THR A 277 -23.46 -9.79 -0.61
CA THR A 277 -22.86 -9.18 -1.81
C THR A 277 -23.14 -7.69 -1.90
N ALA A 278 -24.35 -7.23 -1.55
CA ALA A 278 -24.63 -5.79 -1.53
C ALA A 278 -23.79 -5.06 -0.46
N SER A 279 -23.54 -5.71 0.68
CA SER A 279 -22.72 -5.16 1.77
C SER A 279 -21.24 -5.02 1.40
N ASN A 280 -20.65 -6.06 0.79
CA ASN A 280 -19.26 -6.04 0.33
C ASN A 280 -19.02 -4.99 -0.76
N GLN A 281 -19.90 -4.90 -1.76
CA GLN A 281 -19.79 -3.92 -2.85
C GLN A 281 -19.74 -2.48 -2.33
N LYS A 282 -20.62 -2.15 -1.38
CA LYS A 282 -20.66 -0.82 -0.79
C LYS A 282 -19.38 -0.54 0.01
N MET A 283 -18.96 -1.49 0.86
CA MET A 283 -17.74 -1.37 1.67
C MET A 283 -16.50 -1.15 0.78
N LEU A 284 -16.35 -1.97 -0.26
CA LEU A 284 -15.27 -1.84 -1.24
C LEU A 284 -15.28 -0.47 -1.91
N SER A 285 -16.46 0.02 -2.29
CA SER A 285 -16.63 1.35 -2.90
C SER A 285 -16.21 2.46 -1.94
N ALA A 286 -16.50 2.35 -0.64
CA ALA A 286 -16.07 3.31 0.37
C ALA A 286 -14.55 3.35 0.52
N TYR A 287 -13.88 2.21 0.67
CA TYR A 287 -12.41 2.16 0.74
C TYR A 287 -11.75 2.74 -0.50
N ILE A 288 -12.26 2.41 -1.70
CA ILE A 288 -11.77 2.94 -2.96
C ILE A 288 -11.96 4.46 -3.00
N ALA A 289 -13.14 4.97 -2.63
CA ALA A 289 -13.44 6.40 -2.60
C ALA A 289 -12.56 7.18 -1.61
N ILE A 290 -12.30 6.63 -0.41
CA ILE A 290 -11.39 7.24 0.56
C ILE A 290 -9.98 7.33 -0.02
N SER A 291 -9.47 6.23 -0.60
CA SER A 291 -8.14 6.20 -1.23
C SER A 291 -8.02 7.22 -2.37
N ASP A 292 -9.06 7.33 -3.21
CA ASP A 292 -9.12 8.33 -4.29
C ASP A 292 -9.15 9.76 -3.77
N ALA A 293 -9.93 10.04 -2.73
CA ALA A 293 -10.01 11.37 -2.13
C ALA A 293 -8.70 11.79 -1.43
N TYR A 294 -7.99 10.84 -0.80
CA TYR A 294 -6.65 11.07 -0.26
C TYR A 294 -5.61 11.29 -1.36
N ALA A 295 -5.66 10.52 -2.46
CA ALA A 295 -4.76 10.74 -3.59
C ALA A 295 -4.99 12.11 -4.23
N GLN A 296 -6.24 12.53 -4.38
CA GLN A 296 -6.59 13.86 -4.88
C GLN A 296 -6.16 14.97 -3.93
N LEU A 297 -6.21 14.79 -2.61
CA LEU A 297 -5.66 15.77 -1.65
C LEU A 297 -4.20 16.10 -1.98
N VAL A 298 -3.41 15.09 -2.35
CA VAL A 298 -2.02 15.25 -2.79
C VAL A 298 -1.92 15.90 -4.17
N ASP A 299 -2.76 15.53 -5.13
CA ASP A 299 -2.67 16.07 -6.50
C ASP A 299 -3.18 17.52 -6.60
N VAL A 300 -4.21 17.88 -5.83
CA VAL A 300 -4.73 19.24 -5.68
C VAL A 300 -3.66 20.18 -5.09
N SER A 301 -2.66 19.63 -4.39
CA SER A 301 -1.52 20.40 -3.88
C SER A 301 -0.49 20.86 -4.92
N LYS A 302 -0.62 20.43 -6.18
CA LYS A 302 0.27 20.84 -7.28
C LYS A 302 -0.18 22.17 -7.90
N ASP A 303 0.79 22.98 -8.33
CA ASP A 303 0.73 24.42 -8.66
C ASP A 303 -0.31 24.92 -9.72
N CYS A 304 -1.32 24.13 -10.13
CA CYS A 304 -2.32 24.59 -11.09
C CYS A 304 -3.66 23.82 -11.06
N ALA A 305 -4.24 23.56 -9.89
CA ALA A 305 -5.60 23.00 -9.81
C ALA A 305 -6.65 24.02 -10.27
N SER A 306 -7.61 23.59 -11.09
CA SER A 306 -8.70 24.45 -11.59
C SER A 306 -9.83 24.61 -10.58
N VAL A 307 -10.64 25.67 -10.70
CA VAL A 307 -11.90 25.83 -9.94
C VAL A 307 -12.79 24.58 -10.01
N GLU A 308 -12.89 23.98 -11.19
CA GLU A 308 -13.66 22.75 -11.42
C GLU A 308 -13.08 21.55 -10.64
N THR A 309 -11.76 21.49 -10.47
CA THR A 309 -11.08 20.45 -9.67
C THR A 309 -11.53 20.51 -8.21
N TYR A 310 -11.54 21.70 -7.61
CA TYR A 310 -11.95 21.88 -6.22
C TYR A 310 -13.45 21.62 -6.02
N LYS A 311 -14.28 22.05 -6.96
CA LYS A 311 -15.72 21.77 -6.92
C LYS A 311 -16.01 20.27 -6.96
N ASN A 312 -15.34 19.54 -7.86
CA ASN A 312 -15.46 18.08 -7.92
C ASN A 312 -14.96 17.40 -6.65
N TYR A 313 -13.88 17.91 -6.06
CA TYR A 313 -13.37 17.38 -4.80
C TYR A 313 -14.35 17.56 -3.63
N VAL A 314 -14.97 18.74 -3.50
CA VAL A 314 -16.03 18.98 -2.49
C VAL A 314 -17.20 18.00 -2.66
N ASN A 315 -17.68 17.81 -3.90
CA ASN A 315 -18.74 16.86 -4.20
C ASN A 315 -18.37 15.42 -3.80
N GLN A 316 -17.13 15.01 -4.06
CA GLN A 316 -16.64 13.68 -3.68
C GLN A 316 -16.56 13.49 -2.17
N LEU A 317 -16.10 14.48 -1.41
CA LEU A 317 -16.08 14.43 0.05
C LEU A 317 -17.50 14.29 0.63
N GLN A 318 -18.47 15.00 0.05
CA GLN A 318 -19.88 14.88 0.44
C GLN A 318 -20.46 13.49 0.14
N GLN A 319 -20.19 12.95 -1.06
CA GLN A 319 -20.61 11.60 -1.44
C GLN A 319 -19.98 10.54 -0.54
N LEU A 320 -18.69 10.68 -0.22
CA LEU A 320 -17.98 9.79 0.68
C LEU A 320 -18.64 9.72 2.06
N MET A 321 -18.94 10.88 2.66
CA MET A 321 -19.62 10.91 3.96
C MET A 321 -20.99 10.24 3.91
N GLN A 322 -21.75 10.40 2.82
CA GLN A 322 -23.05 9.74 2.65
C GLN A 322 -22.93 8.22 2.54
N ILE A 323 -21.91 7.72 1.82
CA ILE A 323 -21.63 6.29 1.69
C ILE A 323 -21.31 5.71 3.07
N VAL A 324 -20.44 6.39 3.81
CA VAL A 324 -19.95 5.92 5.12
C VAL A 324 -21.05 5.96 6.18
N GLU A 325 -21.84 7.03 6.26
CA GLU A 325 -22.92 7.20 7.24
C GLU A 325 -24.03 6.14 7.12
N LYS A 326 -24.40 5.74 5.89
CA LYS A 326 -25.53 4.84 5.66
C LYS A 326 -25.20 3.36 5.79
N ASP A 327 -23.99 2.97 5.40
CA ASP A 327 -23.74 1.60 4.97
C ASP A 327 -22.55 0.93 5.68
N HIS A 328 -21.75 1.66 6.45
CA HIS A 328 -20.48 1.15 6.97
C HIS A 328 -20.39 1.36 8.48
N GLY A 329 -20.29 0.25 9.21
CA GLY A 329 -19.97 0.26 10.63
C GLY A 329 -18.73 1.11 10.91
N ASP A 330 -18.67 1.64 12.13
CA ASP A 330 -17.66 2.52 12.74
C ASP A 330 -16.22 2.52 12.18
N VAL A 331 -15.71 1.41 11.63
CA VAL A 331 -14.35 1.20 11.11
C VAL A 331 -13.87 2.32 10.18
N LEU A 332 -14.73 2.87 9.31
CA LEU A 332 -14.33 3.91 8.35
C LEU A 332 -14.56 5.35 8.84
N PHE A 333 -15.17 5.53 10.01
CA PHE A 333 -15.57 6.85 10.49
C PHE A 333 -14.37 7.71 10.85
N VAL A 334 -13.33 7.12 11.44
CA VAL A 334 -12.08 7.83 11.75
C VAL A 334 -11.41 8.32 10.48
N ASP A 335 -11.21 7.43 9.49
CA ASP A 335 -10.54 7.77 8.24
C ASP A 335 -11.28 8.87 7.46
N THR A 336 -12.61 8.78 7.44
CA THR A 336 -13.47 9.73 6.70
C THR A 336 -13.54 11.08 7.39
N GLY A 337 -13.80 11.10 8.71
CA GLY A 337 -13.88 12.34 9.47
C GLY A 337 -12.55 13.11 9.48
N GLU A 338 -11.43 12.40 9.67
CA GLU A 338 -10.09 12.99 9.60
C GLU A 338 -9.82 13.59 8.21
N LEU A 339 -10.11 12.85 7.12
CA LEU A 339 -9.90 13.32 5.76
C LEU A 339 -10.68 14.60 5.47
N VAL A 340 -11.96 14.65 5.85
CA VAL A 340 -12.82 15.82 5.59
C VAL A 340 -12.30 17.04 6.35
N LEU A 341 -11.97 16.90 7.64
CA LEU A 341 -11.42 18.00 8.43
C LEU A 341 -10.08 18.50 7.88
N GLN A 342 -9.17 17.59 7.49
CA GLN A 342 -7.89 17.94 6.86
C GLN A 342 -8.09 18.65 5.52
N SER A 343 -9.07 18.21 4.73
CA SER A 343 -9.40 18.80 3.44
C SER A 343 -9.92 20.23 3.60
N ILE A 344 -10.85 20.45 4.53
CA ILE A 344 -11.37 21.78 4.83
C ILE A 344 -10.22 22.67 5.33
N HIS A 345 -9.45 22.22 6.32
CA HIS A 345 -8.33 22.99 6.87
C HIS A 345 -7.34 23.43 5.79
N SER A 346 -7.00 22.53 4.86
CA SER A 346 -5.97 22.77 3.85
C SER A 346 -6.46 23.59 2.66
N TRP A 347 -7.72 23.43 2.26
CA TRP A 347 -8.24 23.90 0.97
C TRP A 347 -9.43 24.85 1.08
N LEU A 348 -9.78 25.30 2.29
CA LEU A 348 -10.90 26.20 2.52
C LEU A 348 -10.95 27.38 1.53
N PRO A 349 -9.89 28.19 1.32
CA PRO A 349 -9.94 29.31 0.37
C PRO A 349 -10.33 28.87 -1.05
N MET A 350 -9.80 27.74 -1.51
CA MET A 350 -10.09 27.20 -2.85
C MET A 350 -11.51 26.64 -2.96
N PHE A 351 -12.06 26.08 -1.88
CA PHE A 351 -13.48 25.71 -1.81
C PHE A 351 -14.37 26.95 -1.95
N LEU A 352 -13.97 28.07 -1.34
CA LEU A 352 -14.69 29.33 -1.47
C LEU A 352 -14.63 29.92 -2.88
N GLU A 353 -13.46 29.85 -3.53
CA GLU A 353 -13.27 30.30 -4.92
C GLU A 353 -14.03 29.43 -5.91
N SER A 354 -14.18 28.14 -5.62
CA SER A 354 -14.96 27.21 -6.44
C SER A 354 -16.48 27.27 -6.23
N GLY A 355 -16.94 28.15 -5.34
CA GLY A 355 -18.35 28.45 -5.14
C GLY A 355 -19.03 27.67 -4.02
N ALA A 356 -18.29 26.92 -3.19
CA ALA A 356 -18.87 26.26 -2.03
C ALA A 356 -19.35 27.30 -1.01
N SER A 357 -20.59 27.13 -0.55
CA SER A 357 -21.24 28.02 0.41
C SER A 357 -20.80 27.73 1.85
N LYS A 358 -21.00 28.71 2.73
CA LYS A 358 -20.71 28.55 4.18
C LYS A 358 -21.49 27.37 4.76
N GLN A 359 -22.76 27.28 4.38
CA GLN A 359 -23.64 26.22 4.86
C GLN A 359 -23.14 24.84 4.43
N GLU A 360 -22.72 24.68 3.18
CA GLU A 360 -22.19 23.39 2.69
C GLU A 360 -20.93 22.97 3.45
N ILE A 361 -19.95 23.88 3.60
CA ILE A 361 -18.69 23.56 4.28
C ILE A 361 -18.93 23.30 5.78
N GLN A 362 -19.81 24.08 6.41
CA GLN A 362 -20.18 23.88 7.82
C GLN A 362 -20.84 22.50 8.02
N GLN A 363 -21.78 22.13 7.15
CA GLN A 363 -22.43 20.82 7.20
C GLN A 363 -21.42 19.68 7.02
N MET A 364 -20.39 19.86 6.16
CA MET A 364 -19.33 18.87 6.03
C MET A 364 -18.51 18.73 7.33
N CYS A 365 -18.16 19.86 7.97
CA CYS A 365 -17.44 19.87 9.24
C CYS A 365 -18.24 19.19 10.36
N ASP A 366 -19.53 19.53 10.49
CA ASP A 366 -20.41 18.99 11.53
C ASP A 366 -20.65 17.49 11.34
N LYS A 367 -20.79 17.03 10.08
CA LYS A 367 -20.87 15.60 9.76
C LYS A 367 -19.58 14.86 10.06
N ALA A 368 -18.43 15.44 9.74
CA ALA A 368 -17.14 14.83 10.07
C ALA A 368 -16.99 14.67 11.60
N GLU A 369 -17.36 15.69 12.38
CA GLU A 369 -17.40 15.62 13.84
C GLU A 369 -18.33 14.51 14.34
N TYR A 370 -19.54 14.40 13.76
CA TYR A 370 -20.49 13.34 14.08
C TYR A 370 -19.89 11.95 13.84
N LEU A 371 -19.32 11.70 12.66
CA LEU A 371 -18.68 10.42 12.33
C LEU A 371 -17.58 10.09 13.35
N LEU A 372 -16.68 11.04 13.63
CA LEU A 372 -15.59 10.85 14.59
C LEU A 372 -16.12 10.48 15.98
N LYS A 373 -17.17 11.15 16.46
CA LYS A 373 -17.79 10.84 17.76
C LYS A 373 -18.35 9.42 17.81
N GLN A 374 -19.01 8.98 16.74
CA GLN A 374 -19.61 7.64 16.64
C GLN A 374 -18.61 6.50 16.42
N ALA A 375 -17.38 6.80 16.01
CA ALA A 375 -16.41 5.76 15.68
C ALA A 375 -15.96 4.96 16.93
N HIS A 376 -16.08 3.64 16.92
CA HIS A 376 -15.39 2.77 17.88
C HIS A 376 -13.99 2.45 17.36
N ALA A 377 -12.99 3.06 17.98
CA ALA A 377 -11.60 2.74 17.71
C ALA A 377 -11.12 1.72 18.76
N SER A 378 -10.61 0.57 18.31
CA SER A 378 -10.16 -0.53 19.18
C SER A 378 -8.64 -0.65 19.30
N ASN A 379 -7.87 -0.04 18.39
CA ASN A 379 -6.41 -0.02 18.46
C ASN A 379 -5.88 1.37 18.81
N ASP A 380 -4.69 1.42 19.42
CA ASP A 380 -4.10 2.65 19.97
C ASP A 380 -3.88 3.73 18.90
N GLU A 381 -3.51 3.35 17.67
CA GLU A 381 -3.36 4.31 16.57
C GLU A 381 -4.70 4.98 16.23
N ALA A 382 -5.75 4.20 16.01
CA ALA A 382 -7.07 4.70 15.67
C ALA A 382 -7.67 5.56 16.80
N VAL A 383 -7.43 5.19 18.06
CA VAL A 383 -7.84 5.99 19.23
C VAL A 383 -7.13 7.34 19.24
N SER A 384 -5.81 7.35 19.03
CA SER A 384 -5.02 8.58 18.96
C SER A 384 -5.47 9.48 17.81
N ARG A 385 -5.68 8.91 16.62
CA ARG A 385 -6.17 9.64 15.44
C ARG A 385 -7.55 10.24 15.66
N LYS A 386 -8.49 9.45 16.18
CA LYS A 386 -9.84 9.91 16.53
C LYS A 386 -9.76 11.12 17.45
N LYS A 387 -8.96 11.04 18.51
CA LYS A 387 -8.77 12.15 19.46
C LYS A 387 -8.21 13.39 18.79
N ASN A 388 -7.10 13.25 18.06
CA ASN A 388 -6.47 14.39 17.37
C ASN A 388 -7.41 15.06 16.36
N ALA A 389 -8.21 14.27 15.64
CA ALA A 389 -9.19 14.78 14.69
C ALA A 389 -10.33 15.53 15.42
N ILE A 390 -10.87 14.99 16.51
CA ILE A 390 -11.89 15.66 17.33
C ILE A 390 -11.36 16.98 17.91
N ASP A 391 -10.13 16.99 18.43
CA ASP A 391 -9.51 18.19 18.99
C ASP A 391 -9.30 19.28 17.93
N SER A 392 -9.20 18.91 16.64
CA SER A 392 -9.06 19.85 15.53
C SER A 392 -10.38 20.51 15.09
N VAL A 393 -11.54 19.93 15.42
CA VAL A 393 -12.86 20.38 14.92
C VAL A 393 -13.10 21.86 15.20
N LYS A 394 -12.88 22.29 16.45
CA LYS A 394 -13.11 23.69 16.84
C LYS A 394 -12.26 24.66 16.01
N LYS A 395 -10.99 24.32 15.78
CA LYS A 395 -10.09 25.13 14.96
C LYS A 395 -10.62 25.25 13.53
N VAL A 396 -11.07 24.15 12.92
CA VAL A 396 -11.64 24.16 11.57
C VAL A 396 -12.93 24.98 11.51
N GLN A 397 -13.81 24.88 12.51
CA GLN A 397 -15.03 25.70 12.62
C GLN A 397 -14.71 27.20 12.70
N ASP A 398 -13.70 27.58 13.49
CA ASP A 398 -13.24 28.96 13.60
C ASP A 398 -12.69 29.48 12.26
N GLU A 399 -11.91 28.67 11.55
CA GLU A 399 -11.38 28.99 10.21
C GLU A 399 -12.50 29.22 9.18
N ILE A 400 -13.52 28.35 9.16
CA ILE A 400 -14.72 28.53 8.32
C ILE A 400 -15.37 29.87 8.63
N ASN A 401 -15.61 30.16 9.91
CA ASN A 401 -16.27 31.41 10.31
C ASN A 401 -15.47 32.65 9.88
N LEU A 402 -14.15 32.65 10.09
CA LEU A 402 -13.27 33.75 9.72
C LEU A 402 -13.23 33.98 8.20
N ALA A 403 -13.11 32.92 7.40
CA ALA A 403 -12.99 33.03 5.95
C ALA A 403 -14.25 33.65 5.29
N PHE A 404 -15.44 33.39 5.86
CA PHE A 404 -16.69 33.99 5.39
C PHE A 404 -17.00 35.38 5.98
N LEU A 405 -16.31 35.79 7.05
CA LEU A 405 -16.38 37.16 7.54
C LEU A 405 -15.55 38.12 6.67
N GLN A 406 -14.42 37.66 6.12
CA GLN A 406 -13.52 38.45 5.27
C GLN A 406 -14.00 38.62 3.82
N LYS A 407 -15.03 37.87 3.40
CA LYS A 407 -15.61 37.91 2.04
C LYS A 407 -16.81 38.86 1.92
N LYS A 408 -17.19 39.54 3.02
CA LYS A 408 -18.13 40.67 3.06
C LYS A 408 -17.35 41.97 2.96
#